data_AF-A0A1X0JEZ2-F1
#
_entry.id   AF-A0A1X0JEZ2-F1
#
_cell.length_a   1.000
_cell.length_b   1.000
_cell.length_c   1.000
_cell.angle_alpha   90.00
_cell.angle_beta   90.00
_cell.angle_gamma   90.00
#
_symmetry.space_group_name_H-M   'P 1'
#
loop_
_entity.id
_entity.type
_entity.pdbx_description
1 polymer ?
#
loop_
_entity_poly.entity_id
_entity_poly.type
_entity_poly.pdbx_seq_one_letter_code
_entity_poly.pdbx_strand_id
1 'polypeptide(L)'
;MNADMMKTESAAVRQPTEQVWREMLPQLRKFVRRRIADPDRADDLVADILLRIHQNVASLDDRELLPNWVFRIARNAVIDEYRRAGRSREQLTSTPPERVIEPFTDQDEPSAVQELSACLRPLLKGLSADQREALEMVDLAGMTQADAAQQVGVSLSGMKSRVQRGRRRLADLLGQCCALILDGRGVPMDYEPGPGCGCAKD
;
A
#
# COMPACT_ATOMS: atom_id res chain seq x y z
N MET A 1 -10.61 -46.83 33.16
CA MET A 1 -10.79 -46.92 31.70
C MET A 1 -11.36 -45.60 31.21
N ASN A 2 -10.49 -44.85 30.53
CA ASN A 2 -10.63 -43.71 29.59
C ASN A 2 -11.81 -42.74 29.73
N ALA A 3 -11.62 -41.43 29.99
CA ALA A 3 -10.82 -40.38 29.33
C ALA A 3 -11.55 -39.71 28.14
N ASP A 4 -11.71 -38.38 28.30
CA ASP A 4 -12.13 -37.31 27.40
C ASP A 4 -12.11 -37.54 25.88
N MET A 5 -13.12 -36.96 25.20
CA MET A 5 -12.90 -36.25 23.93
C MET A 5 -14.06 -35.30 23.59
N MET A 6 -13.84 -34.03 23.95
CA MET A 6 -13.86 -32.87 23.03
C MET A 6 -14.97 -32.84 21.96
N LYS A 7 -15.97 -31.97 22.12
CA LYS A 7 -16.02 -30.64 21.46
C LYS A 7 -15.59 -30.69 19.99
N THR A 8 -16.56 -30.58 19.08
CA THR A 8 -16.32 -29.81 17.85
C THR A 8 -17.60 -29.10 17.46
N GLU A 9 -17.86 -28.02 18.19
CA GLU A 9 -18.53 -26.85 17.67
C GLU A 9 -17.53 -26.16 16.72
N SER A 10 -17.85 -26.07 15.43
CA SER A 10 -17.19 -25.18 14.47
C SER A 10 -18.19 -24.95 13.33
N ALA A 11 -19.13 -24.03 13.53
CA ALA A 11 -18.98 -22.60 13.25
C ALA A 11 -18.47 -22.39 11.83
N ALA A 12 -19.39 -22.04 10.94
CA ALA A 12 -19.14 -21.65 9.56
C ALA A 12 -17.90 -20.76 9.46
N VAL A 13 -16.81 -21.34 8.95
CA VAL A 13 -15.72 -20.59 8.34
C VAL A 13 -16.33 -19.94 7.10
N ARG A 14 -17.04 -18.81 7.27
CA ARG A 14 -17.49 -17.99 6.15
C ARG A 14 -16.23 -17.65 5.38
N GLN A 15 -16.11 -18.08 4.14
CA GLN A 15 -14.95 -17.72 3.32
C GLN A 15 -14.91 -16.20 3.13
N PRO A 16 -13.76 -15.58 2.84
CA PRO A 16 -13.76 -14.27 2.19
C PRO A 16 -14.79 -14.33 1.07
N THR A 17 -15.72 -13.37 1.03
CA THR A 17 -16.76 -13.37 -0.02
C THR A 17 -16.03 -13.51 -1.35
N GLU A 18 -16.38 -14.52 -2.14
CA GLU A 18 -15.68 -14.89 -3.39
C GLU A 18 -15.35 -13.67 -4.28
N GLN A 19 -16.19 -12.64 -4.19
CA GLN A 19 -16.01 -11.31 -4.77
C GLN A 19 -14.72 -10.59 -4.35
N VAL A 20 -14.40 -10.51 -3.06
CA VAL A 20 -13.18 -9.85 -2.56
C VAL A 20 -11.95 -10.54 -3.13
N TRP A 21 -11.99 -11.87 -3.22
CA TRP A 21 -10.91 -12.65 -3.82
C TRP A 21 -10.77 -12.41 -5.33
N ARG A 22 -11.90 -12.37 -6.05
CA ARG A 22 -11.94 -12.06 -7.49
C ARG A 22 -11.33 -10.70 -7.82
N GLU A 23 -11.56 -9.69 -6.97
CA GLU A 23 -11.02 -8.34 -7.16
C GLU A 23 -9.55 -8.22 -6.77
N MET A 24 -9.12 -8.94 -5.72
CA MET A 24 -7.78 -8.84 -5.16
C MET A 24 -6.73 -9.66 -5.92
N LEU A 25 -7.08 -10.84 -6.43
CA LEU A 25 -6.11 -11.73 -7.09
C LEU A 25 -5.42 -11.09 -8.32
N PRO A 26 -6.12 -10.37 -9.22
CA PRO A 26 -5.48 -9.64 -10.30
C PRO A 26 -4.49 -8.57 -9.79
N GLN A 27 -4.85 -7.84 -8.74
CA GLN A 27 -4.01 -6.81 -8.13
C GLN A 27 -2.75 -7.42 -7.51
N LEU A 28 -2.88 -8.57 -6.82
CA LEU A 28 -1.74 -9.31 -6.26
C LEU A 28 -0.76 -9.75 -7.37
N ARG A 29 -1.27 -10.31 -8.47
CA ARG A 29 -0.44 -10.72 -9.61
C ARG A 29 0.31 -9.54 -10.21
N LYS A 30 -0.37 -8.40 -10.38
CA LYS A 30 0.23 -7.17 -10.91
C LYS A 30 1.29 -6.61 -9.95
N PHE A 31 1.01 -6.59 -8.66
CA PHE A 31 1.95 -6.19 -7.61
C PHE A 31 3.25 -7.00 -7.68
N VAL A 32 3.15 -8.33 -7.84
CA VAL A 32 4.32 -9.20 -7.95
C VAL A 32 5.05 -9.01 -9.28
N ARG A 33 4.33 -8.99 -10.41
CA ARG A 33 4.92 -8.83 -11.76
C ARG A 33 5.61 -7.48 -11.99
N ARG A 34 5.18 -6.42 -11.29
CA ARG A 34 5.88 -5.13 -11.31
C ARG A 34 7.27 -5.21 -10.68
N ARG A 35 7.50 -6.18 -9.78
CA ARG A 35 8.73 -6.30 -8.99
C ARG A 35 9.61 -7.45 -9.49
N ILE A 36 9.01 -8.60 -9.78
CA ILE A 36 9.73 -9.77 -10.29
C ILE A 36 9.73 -9.74 -11.83
N ALA A 37 10.89 -9.47 -12.41
CA ALA A 37 11.06 -9.31 -13.86
C ALA A 37 10.89 -10.61 -14.66
N ASP A 38 11.26 -11.75 -14.07
CA ASP A 38 11.08 -13.07 -14.68
C ASP A 38 9.61 -13.51 -14.50
N PRO A 39 8.86 -13.72 -15.59
CA PRO A 39 7.43 -14.05 -15.52
C PRO A 39 7.15 -15.41 -14.87
N ASP A 40 8.02 -16.40 -15.07
CA ASP A 40 7.85 -17.73 -14.49
C ASP A 40 8.10 -17.68 -12.97
N ARG A 41 9.16 -16.97 -12.56
CA ARG A 41 9.41 -16.69 -11.13
C ARG A 41 8.30 -15.89 -10.48
N ALA A 42 7.72 -14.92 -11.19
CA ALA A 42 6.62 -14.11 -10.68
C ALA A 42 5.37 -14.98 -10.44
N ASP A 43 5.04 -15.87 -11.37
CA ASP A 43 3.88 -16.76 -11.25
C ASP A 43 4.09 -17.82 -10.14
N ASP A 44 5.31 -18.36 -10.00
CA ASP A 44 5.70 -19.22 -8.87
C ASP A 44 5.54 -18.50 -7.53
N LEU A 45 6.05 -17.27 -7.44
CA LEU A 45 5.98 -16.48 -6.20
C LEU A 45 4.53 -16.15 -5.83
N VAL A 46 3.67 -15.86 -6.82
CA VAL A 46 2.24 -15.70 -6.58
C VAL A 46 1.66 -16.99 -5.99
N ALA A 47 1.95 -18.16 -6.56
CA ALA A 47 1.45 -19.43 -6.02
C ALA A 47 1.90 -19.66 -4.56
N ASP A 48 3.17 -19.37 -4.25
CA ASP A 48 3.70 -19.44 -2.89
C ASP A 48 2.97 -18.49 -1.93
N ILE A 49 2.70 -17.25 -2.36
CA ILE A 49 1.94 -16.27 -1.56
C ILE A 49 0.52 -16.79 -1.29
N LEU A 50 -0.14 -17.36 -2.29
CA LEU A 50 -1.48 -17.94 -2.14
C LEU A 50 -1.50 -19.09 -1.12
N LEU A 51 -0.48 -19.94 -1.12
CA LEU A 51 -0.32 -21.00 -0.12
C LEU A 51 -0.14 -20.43 1.29
N ARG A 52 0.73 -19.40 1.45
CA ARG A 52 0.92 -18.72 2.75
C ARG A 52 -0.37 -18.08 3.25
N ILE A 53 -1.13 -17.45 2.36
CA ILE A 53 -2.45 -16.89 2.68
C ILE A 53 -3.38 -17.99 3.18
N HIS A 54 -3.52 -19.09 2.43
CA HIS A 54 -4.41 -20.20 2.82
C HIS A 54 -4.05 -20.79 4.19
N GLN A 55 -2.76 -20.94 4.48
CA GLN A 55 -2.27 -21.47 5.76
C GLN A 55 -2.50 -20.53 6.94
N ASN A 56 -2.48 -19.22 6.72
CA ASN A 56 -2.53 -18.22 7.80
C ASN A 56 -3.87 -17.48 7.89
N VAL A 57 -4.82 -17.72 6.98
CA VAL A 57 -6.11 -16.96 6.94
C VAL A 57 -6.91 -17.11 8.23
N ALA A 58 -6.74 -18.21 8.96
CA ALA A 58 -7.38 -18.43 10.25
C ALA A 58 -6.88 -17.48 11.36
N SER A 59 -5.72 -16.82 11.18
CA SER A 59 -5.19 -15.83 12.12
C SER A 59 -5.68 -14.40 11.84
N LEU A 60 -6.58 -14.22 10.88
CA LEU A 60 -7.12 -12.91 10.53
C LEU A 60 -8.42 -12.68 11.31
N ASP A 61 -8.33 -11.87 12.37
CA ASP A 61 -9.46 -11.55 13.24
C ASP A 61 -10.47 -10.59 12.57
N ASP A 62 -9.99 -9.69 11.71
CA ASP A 62 -10.79 -8.69 11.01
C ASP A 62 -10.69 -8.85 9.49
N ARG A 63 -11.84 -9.11 8.86
CA ARG A 63 -11.95 -9.31 7.42
C ARG A 63 -11.82 -8.03 6.61
N GLU A 64 -12.11 -6.87 7.20
CA GLU A 64 -11.89 -5.58 6.53
C GLU A 64 -10.39 -5.33 6.30
N LEU A 65 -9.53 -5.99 7.08
CA LEU A 65 -8.07 -5.93 6.93
C LEU A 65 -7.52 -6.97 5.95
N LEU A 66 -8.36 -7.82 5.34
CA LEU A 66 -7.90 -8.90 4.45
C LEU A 66 -7.00 -8.38 3.31
N PRO A 67 -7.34 -7.32 2.56
CA PRO A 67 -6.47 -6.81 1.51
C PRO A 67 -5.10 -6.39 2.05
N ASN A 68 -5.08 -5.59 3.11
CA ASN A 68 -3.84 -5.09 3.73
C ASN A 68 -2.97 -6.25 4.25
N TRP A 69 -3.60 -7.26 4.85
CA TRP A 69 -2.93 -8.45 5.36
C TRP A 69 -2.31 -9.29 4.23
N VAL A 70 -3.03 -9.48 3.13
CA VAL A 70 -2.54 -10.20 1.94
C VAL A 70 -1.34 -9.49 1.32
N PHE A 71 -1.43 -8.18 1.10
CA PHE A 71 -0.32 -7.42 0.50
C PHE A 71 0.90 -7.31 1.42
N ARG A 72 0.71 -7.38 2.74
CA ARG A 72 1.82 -7.53 3.69
C ARG A 72 2.57 -8.86 3.49
N ILE A 73 1.84 -9.97 3.32
CA ILE A 73 2.45 -11.27 3.00
C ILE A 73 3.17 -11.21 1.65
N ALA A 74 2.54 -10.59 0.64
CA ALA A 74 3.11 -10.45 -0.69
C ALA A 74 4.42 -9.65 -0.70
N ARG A 75 4.45 -8.50 -0.02
CA ARG A 75 5.64 -7.67 0.12
C ARG A 75 6.79 -8.44 0.78
N ASN A 76 6.50 -9.16 1.87
CA ASN A 76 7.51 -9.97 2.55
C ASN A 76 8.06 -11.07 1.63
N ALA A 77 7.19 -11.74 0.86
CA ALA A 77 7.60 -12.77 -0.09
C ALA A 77 8.47 -12.21 -1.23
N VAL A 78 8.16 -11.02 -1.75
CA VAL A 78 9.00 -10.33 -2.75
C VAL A 78 10.37 -9.98 -2.19
N ILE A 79 10.44 -9.45 -0.96
CA ILE A 79 11.72 -9.18 -0.28
C ILE A 79 12.53 -10.46 -0.09
N ASP A 80 11.88 -11.56 0.33
CA ASP A 80 12.54 -12.86 0.47
C ASP A 80 13.12 -13.37 -0.85
N GLU A 81 12.39 -13.18 -1.96
CA GLU A 81 12.82 -13.58 -3.30
C GLU A 81 14.07 -12.80 -3.76
N TYR A 82 14.09 -11.47 -3.61
CA TYR A 82 15.27 -10.68 -3.93
C TYR A 82 16.48 -11.08 -3.07
N ARG A 83 16.26 -11.32 -1.78
CA ARG A 83 17.32 -11.78 -0.87
C ARG A 83 17.87 -13.15 -1.29
N ARG A 84 17.03 -14.06 -1.78
CA ARG A 84 17.47 -15.36 -2.32
C ARG A 84 18.28 -15.19 -3.60
N ALA A 85 17.80 -14.37 -4.55
CA ALA A 85 18.50 -14.09 -5.80
C ALA A 85 19.89 -13.47 -5.56
N GLY A 86 20.01 -12.54 -4.60
CA GLY A 86 21.29 -11.97 -4.20
C GLY A 86 22.27 -13.02 -3.65
N ARG A 87 21.82 -13.90 -2.76
CA ARG A 87 22.64 -14.98 -2.19
C ARG A 87 23.03 -16.06 -3.21
N SER A 88 22.12 -16.43 -4.11
CA SER A 88 22.41 -17.40 -5.17
C SER A 88 23.42 -16.86 -6.18
N ARG A 89 23.40 -15.54 -6.45
CA ARG A 89 24.40 -14.89 -7.31
C ARG A 89 25.78 -14.84 -6.66
N GLU A 90 25.84 -14.58 -5.35
CA GLU A 90 27.08 -14.57 -4.56
C GLU A 90 27.73 -15.97 -4.47
N GLN A 91 26.95 -17.05 -4.45
CA GLN A 91 27.46 -18.42 -4.46
C GLN A 91 27.94 -18.91 -5.83
N LEU A 92 27.54 -18.26 -6.93
CA LEU A 92 27.84 -18.70 -8.30
C LEU A 92 29.03 -17.95 -8.96
N THR A 93 29.56 -16.88 -8.35
CA THR A 93 30.63 -16.07 -8.97
C THR A 93 31.87 -15.93 -8.08
N SER A 94 32.98 -16.58 -8.45
CA SER A 94 34.34 -16.33 -7.91
C SER A 94 35.03 -15.11 -8.56
N THR A 95 34.28 -14.23 -9.22
CA THR A 95 34.77 -13.05 -9.93
C THR A 95 33.90 -11.86 -9.54
N PRO A 96 34.46 -10.70 -9.17
CA PRO A 96 33.66 -9.57 -8.71
C PRO A 96 32.72 -9.10 -9.84
N PRO A 97 31.40 -9.07 -9.65
CA PRO A 97 30.51 -8.50 -10.65
C PRO A 97 30.62 -6.97 -10.65
N GLU A 98 30.80 -6.38 -11.83
CA GLU A 98 30.88 -4.92 -12.07
C GLU A 98 29.54 -4.18 -11.83
N ARG A 99 28.56 -4.82 -11.21
CA ARG A 99 27.39 -4.18 -10.61
C ARG A 99 27.05 -4.89 -9.31
N VAL A 100 27.56 -4.33 -8.23
CA VAL A 100 27.04 -4.57 -6.87
C VAL A 100 25.57 -4.15 -6.92
N ILE A 101 24.66 -5.12 -6.99
CA ILE A 101 23.27 -4.86 -6.61
C ILE A 101 23.32 -4.90 -5.10
N GLU A 102 23.31 -3.72 -4.48
CA GLU A 102 23.24 -3.58 -3.04
C GLU A 102 22.01 -4.33 -2.51
N PRO A 103 22.08 -4.91 -1.30
CA PRO A 103 20.94 -5.59 -0.71
C PRO A 103 19.77 -4.62 -0.62
N PHE A 104 18.69 -4.91 -1.36
CA PHE A 104 17.44 -4.14 -1.37
C PHE A 104 17.08 -3.71 0.05
N THR A 105 17.34 -2.44 0.34
CA THR A 105 16.77 -1.78 1.51
C THR A 105 15.39 -1.28 1.08
N ASP A 106 14.51 -0.97 2.03
CA ASP A 106 13.20 -0.34 1.73
C ASP A 106 13.31 0.99 0.93
N GLN A 107 14.52 1.42 0.55
CA GLN A 107 14.85 2.69 -0.09
C GLN A 107 15.09 2.60 -1.61
N ASP A 108 15.13 1.40 -2.20
CA ASP A 108 15.58 1.22 -3.60
C ASP A 108 14.45 1.23 -4.66
N GLU A 109 13.17 1.17 -4.27
CA GLU A 109 12.04 1.56 -5.13
C GLU A 109 11.51 2.92 -4.67
N PRO A 110 11.09 3.81 -5.59
CA PRO A 110 10.27 4.94 -5.18
C PRO A 110 9.05 4.38 -4.46
N SER A 111 8.92 4.67 -3.16
CA SER A 111 7.75 4.19 -2.42
C SER A 111 6.48 4.63 -3.15
N ALA A 112 5.41 3.82 -3.14
CA ALA A 112 4.14 4.23 -3.73
C ALA A 112 3.70 5.65 -3.29
N VAL A 113 4.09 6.05 -2.06
CA VAL A 113 3.95 7.39 -1.52
C VAL A 113 4.67 8.47 -2.37
N GLN A 114 5.94 8.25 -2.73
CA GLN A 114 6.71 9.18 -3.56
C GLN A 114 6.11 9.31 -4.96
N GLU A 115 5.67 8.22 -5.57
CA GLU A 115 5.08 8.24 -6.90
C GLU A 115 3.72 8.96 -6.91
N LEU A 116 2.88 8.66 -5.93
CA LEU A 116 1.59 9.32 -5.74
C LEU A 116 1.73 10.81 -5.42
N SER A 117 2.90 11.29 -4.96
CA SER A 117 3.10 12.71 -4.69
C SER A 117 2.87 13.59 -5.92
N ALA A 118 3.18 13.08 -7.12
CA ALA A 118 2.93 13.77 -8.38
C ALA A 118 1.43 13.99 -8.64
N CYS A 119 0.58 13.09 -8.14
CA CYS A 119 -0.89 13.19 -8.24
C CYS A 119 -1.48 14.30 -7.37
N LEU A 120 -0.85 14.63 -6.24
CA LEU A 120 -1.48 15.47 -5.23
C LEU A 120 -1.70 16.90 -5.72
N ARG A 121 -0.71 17.48 -6.42
CA ARG A 121 -0.78 18.88 -6.90
C ARG A 121 -1.96 19.12 -7.84
N PRO A 122 -2.20 18.31 -8.89
CA PRO A 122 -3.40 18.43 -9.72
C PRO A 122 -4.70 18.31 -8.93
N LEU A 123 -4.76 17.40 -7.95
CA LEU A 123 -5.97 17.14 -7.17
C LEU A 123 -6.33 18.27 -6.20
N LEU A 124 -5.37 19.11 -5.80
CA LEU A 124 -5.66 20.33 -5.02
C LEU A 124 -6.67 21.24 -5.72
N LYS A 125 -6.76 21.20 -7.07
CA LYS A 125 -7.75 21.96 -7.84
C LYS A 125 -9.20 21.55 -7.53
N GLY A 126 -9.43 20.33 -7.04
CA GLY A 126 -10.74 19.83 -6.63
C GLY A 126 -11.20 20.27 -5.23
N LEU A 127 -10.38 21.01 -4.50
CA LEU A 127 -10.70 21.59 -3.19
C LEU A 127 -11.32 22.99 -3.34
N SER A 128 -12.17 23.36 -2.38
CA SER A 128 -12.60 24.77 -2.22
C SER A 128 -11.39 25.67 -1.93
N ALA A 129 -11.45 26.95 -2.30
CA ALA A 129 -10.35 27.91 -2.08
C ALA A 129 -9.81 27.88 -0.64
N ASP A 130 -10.68 28.01 0.36
CA ASP A 130 -10.33 27.96 1.78
C ASP A 130 -9.61 26.69 2.23
N GLN A 131 -9.98 25.54 1.67
CA GLN A 131 -9.35 24.26 2.00
C GLN A 131 -7.98 24.15 1.34
N ARG A 132 -7.88 24.55 0.06
CA ARG A 132 -6.64 24.54 -0.70
C ARG A 132 -5.60 25.44 -0.03
N GLU A 133 -5.97 26.68 0.26
CA GLU A 133 -5.09 27.66 0.91
C GLU A 133 -4.58 27.13 2.26
N ALA A 134 -5.46 26.50 3.05
CA ALA A 134 -5.08 25.89 4.32
C ALA A 134 -4.07 24.75 4.16
N LEU A 135 -4.24 23.86 3.18
CA LEU A 135 -3.28 22.77 2.92
C LEU A 135 -1.97 23.29 2.34
N GLU A 136 -2.01 24.28 1.46
CA GLU A 136 -0.79 24.88 0.89
C GLU A 136 0.07 25.52 1.98
N MET A 137 -0.52 26.26 2.91
CA MET A 137 0.21 26.87 4.03
C MET A 137 0.74 25.81 5.02
N VAL A 138 -0.10 24.87 5.45
CA VAL A 138 0.23 23.95 6.55
C VAL A 138 1.00 22.73 6.07
N ASP A 139 0.51 22.04 5.04
CA ASP A 139 1.05 20.77 4.59
C ASP A 139 2.19 20.93 3.57
N LEU A 140 2.16 21.98 2.73
CA LEU A 140 3.22 22.20 1.72
C LEU A 140 4.29 23.20 2.18
N ALA A 141 3.89 24.31 2.82
CA ALA A 141 4.82 25.34 3.30
C ALA A 141 5.26 25.12 4.76
N GLY A 142 4.71 24.13 5.46
CA GLY A 142 5.12 23.74 6.80
C GLY A 142 4.75 24.73 7.91
N MET A 143 3.81 25.66 7.66
CA MET A 143 3.35 26.59 8.67
C MET A 143 2.57 25.88 9.79
N THR A 144 2.66 26.41 11.01
CA THR A 144 1.76 25.94 12.06
C THR A 144 0.32 26.39 11.75
N GLN A 145 -0.65 25.61 12.20
CA GLN A 145 -2.08 25.97 12.04
C GLN A 145 -2.44 27.27 12.78
N ALA A 146 -1.67 27.66 13.81
CA ALA A 146 -1.86 28.92 14.51
C ALA A 146 -1.39 30.11 13.68
N ASP A 147 -0.19 30.03 13.10
CA ASP A 147 0.36 31.08 12.25
C ASP A 147 -0.48 31.26 10.98
N ALA A 148 -0.89 30.14 10.36
CA ALA A 148 -1.77 30.17 9.20
C ALA A 148 -3.14 30.80 9.52
N ALA A 149 -3.69 30.54 10.72
CA ALA A 149 -4.95 31.15 11.15
C ALA A 149 -4.82 32.66 11.32
N GLN A 150 -3.71 33.12 11.93
CA GLN A 150 -3.42 34.54 12.09
C GLN A 150 -3.23 35.23 10.73
N GLN A 151 -2.49 34.61 9.81
CA GLN A 151 -2.20 35.17 8.50
C GLN A 151 -3.46 35.39 7.65
N VAL A 152 -4.43 34.49 7.72
CA VAL A 152 -5.69 34.56 6.94
C VAL A 152 -6.84 35.23 7.74
N GLY A 153 -6.60 35.61 9.00
CA GLY A 153 -7.60 36.30 9.82
C GLY A 153 -8.77 35.43 10.26
N VAL A 154 -8.53 34.14 10.53
CA VAL A 154 -9.55 33.20 11.02
C VAL A 154 -9.20 32.67 12.41
N SER A 155 -10.18 32.05 13.11
CA SER A 155 -9.89 31.38 14.38
C SER A 155 -9.03 30.13 14.16
N LEU A 156 -8.22 29.75 15.17
CA LEU A 156 -7.45 28.50 15.15
C LEU A 156 -8.36 27.28 14.93
N SER A 157 -9.56 27.27 15.53
CA SER A 157 -10.56 26.22 15.31
C SER A 157 -11.03 26.18 13.85
N GLY A 158 -11.26 27.36 13.25
CA GLY A 158 -11.58 27.49 11.83
C GLY A 158 -10.50 26.91 10.92
N MET A 159 -9.23 27.25 11.18
CA MET A 159 -8.08 26.73 10.42
C MET A 159 -7.94 25.21 10.56
N LYS A 160 -8.00 24.67 11.79
CA LYS A 160 -8.03 23.22 12.05
C LYS A 160 -9.10 22.52 11.22
N SER A 161 -10.29 23.10 11.19
CA SER A 161 -11.43 22.56 10.45
C SER A 161 -11.22 22.59 8.94
N ARG A 162 -10.62 23.67 8.39
CA ARG A 162 -10.25 23.77 6.98
C ARG A 162 -9.22 22.71 6.59
N VAL A 163 -8.14 22.55 7.37
CA VAL A 163 -7.10 21.54 7.14
C VAL A 163 -7.70 20.13 7.18
N GLN A 164 -8.47 19.81 8.22
CA GLN A 164 -9.09 18.49 8.36
C GLN A 164 -9.99 18.15 7.16
N ARG A 165 -10.89 19.06 6.78
CA ARG A 165 -11.78 18.84 5.64
C ARG A 165 -11.01 18.78 4.32
N GLY A 166 -9.99 19.61 4.16
CA GLY A 166 -9.09 19.59 3.01
C GLY A 166 -8.42 18.23 2.85
N ARG A 167 -7.78 17.71 3.91
CA ARG A 167 -7.13 16.40 3.89
C ARG A 167 -8.11 15.27 3.57
N ARG A 168 -9.29 15.28 4.18
CA ARG A 168 -10.34 14.28 3.89
C ARG A 168 -10.77 14.33 2.43
N ARG A 169 -11.08 15.52 1.91
CA ARG A 169 -11.50 15.69 0.52
C ARG A 169 -10.40 15.31 -0.46
N LEU A 170 -9.14 15.64 -0.15
CA LEU A 170 -8.00 15.26 -0.97
C LEU A 170 -7.80 13.73 -0.99
N ALA A 171 -7.97 13.06 0.15
CA ALA A 171 -7.96 11.60 0.21
C ALA A 171 -9.09 10.98 -0.63
N ASP A 172 -10.30 11.54 -0.57
CA ASP A 172 -11.43 11.08 -1.40
C ASP A 172 -11.12 11.25 -2.89
N LEU A 173 -10.57 12.41 -3.30
CA LEU A 173 -10.18 12.69 -4.68
C LEU A 173 -9.07 11.73 -5.15
N LEU A 174 -8.10 11.43 -4.28
CA LEU A 174 -7.03 10.49 -4.58
C LEU A 174 -7.56 9.07 -4.75
N GLY A 175 -8.50 8.63 -3.90
CA GLY A 175 -9.16 7.32 -4.03
C GLY A 175 -10.09 7.21 -5.24
N GLN A 176 -10.60 8.33 -5.74
CA GLN A 176 -11.34 8.38 -7.02
C GLN A 176 -10.40 8.32 -8.23
N CYS A 177 -9.19 8.88 -8.11
CA CYS A 177 -8.19 8.87 -9.17
C CYS A 177 -7.45 7.53 -9.25
N CYS A 178 -7.07 6.97 -8.10
CA CYS A 178 -6.25 5.77 -7.98
C CYS A 178 -6.90 4.77 -7.03
N ALA A 179 -6.91 3.49 -7.41
CA ALA A 179 -7.14 2.42 -6.45
C ALA A 179 -5.86 2.26 -5.61
N LEU A 180 -5.95 2.58 -4.32
CA LEU A 180 -4.81 2.52 -3.40
C LEU A 180 -4.78 1.17 -2.69
N ILE A 181 -3.58 0.58 -2.58
CA ILE A 181 -3.31 -0.57 -1.73
C ILE A 181 -2.57 -0.05 -0.51
N LEU A 182 -3.19 -0.13 0.67
CA LEU A 182 -2.66 0.44 1.91
C LEU A 182 -2.08 -0.66 2.82
N ASP A 183 -1.13 -0.29 3.68
CA ASP A 183 -0.71 -1.13 4.80
C ASP A 183 -1.67 -1.02 6.00
N GLY A 184 -1.38 -1.76 7.08
CA GLY A 184 -2.17 -1.71 8.32
C GLY A 184 -2.13 -0.36 9.05
N ARG A 185 -1.30 0.59 8.62
CA ARG A 185 -1.22 1.97 9.15
C ARG A 185 -1.89 2.98 8.21
N GLY A 186 -2.46 2.53 7.08
CA GLY A 186 -3.07 3.39 6.07
C GLY A 186 -2.06 4.04 5.11
N VAL A 187 -0.82 3.56 5.07
CA VAL A 187 0.22 4.08 4.15
C VAL A 187 0.12 3.34 2.81
N PRO A 188 0.11 4.03 1.66
CA PRO A 188 0.15 3.39 0.35
C PRO A 188 1.38 2.48 0.17
N MET A 189 1.14 1.21 -0.14
CA MET A 189 2.14 0.23 -0.56
C MET A 189 2.21 0.07 -2.08
N ASP A 190 1.08 0.23 -2.76
CA ASP A 190 0.98 0.23 -4.23
C ASP A 190 -0.28 1.01 -4.63
N TYR A 191 -0.43 1.28 -5.93
CA TYR A 191 -1.60 1.94 -6.49
C TYR A 191 -1.83 1.55 -7.95
N GLU A 192 -3.08 1.69 -8.37
CA GLU A 192 -3.48 1.57 -9.76
C GLU A 192 -4.21 2.83 -10.20
N PRO A 193 -3.63 3.63 -11.11
CA PRO A 193 -4.32 4.77 -11.69
C PRO A 193 -5.59 4.33 -12.41
N GLY A 194 -6.70 5.01 -12.13
CA GLY A 194 -7.95 4.85 -12.84
C GLY A 194 -7.92 5.48 -14.24
N PRO A 195 -8.93 5.19 -15.09
CA PRO A 195 -9.02 5.75 -16.44
C PRO A 195 -9.01 7.28 -16.41
N GLY A 196 -8.10 7.91 -17.16
CA GLY A 196 -7.97 9.37 -17.22
C GLY A 196 -7.30 10.02 -16.01
N CYS A 197 -6.82 9.23 -15.05
CA CYS A 197 -6.03 9.73 -13.94
C CYS A 197 -4.60 10.05 -14.42
N GLY A 198 -4.18 11.31 -14.31
CA GLY A 198 -2.83 11.78 -14.67
C GLY A 198 -1.72 11.35 -13.70
N CYS A 199 -1.96 10.29 -12.93
CA CYS A 199 -1.04 9.72 -11.95
C CYS A 199 -0.05 8.72 -12.54
N ALA A 200 -0.31 8.24 -13.76
CA ALA A 200 0.57 7.28 -14.41
C ALA A 200 1.84 7.97 -14.92
N LYS A 201 2.97 7.37 -14.52
CA LYS A 201 4.35 7.69 -14.87
C LYS A 201 4.60 7.67 -16.38
N ASP A 202 5.47 8.57 -16.84
CA ASP A 202 6.38 8.31 -17.96
C ASP A 202 7.44 7.27 -17.55
#